data_AF-A0A7Y2YYR7-F1
#
_entry.id   AF-A0A7Y2YYR7-F1
#
_cell.length_a   1.000
_cell.length_b   1.000
_cell.length_c   1.000
_cell.angle_alpha   90.00
_cell.angle_beta   90.00
_cell.angle_gamma   90.00
#
_symmetry.space_group_name_H-M   'P 1'
#
loop_
_entity.id
_entity.type
_entity.pdbx_description
1 polymer ?
#
loop_
_entity_poly.entity_id
_entity_poly.type
_entity_poly.pdbx_seq_one_letter_code
_entity_poly.pdbx_strand_id
1 'polypeptide(L)'
;MSIFRRRTKGLDSSDSDLVIASLGGDRNAYGVIVSRYQSLLCSLAYSSVGDLSFSEDIAQEAFVEGWKKLDTLKEPAKLKAWLCGILRFKVSHFRRKEANQPVKGADELDESRVQESKELKTEDAVIRNEEQALLWRAIENVPDTYREPLILFYREDRSTKQVADDLDLSEEAVKQRLSRGRKLLQAEMTRFVESTLKKSKPGAAFTTSVLAVIFSIPPPAKAASLGTAAVKAGSWLKWANVLTVVATFSGVISTFFGLRASLDQSRTQQERNAVFRTVAILFLYPLAFVAILFACRQLALGYSEYAGQIAIASQLMVIGFAVSYTIATIRILAGLSALRAQQRELHPEAFRDEVDRVDSRAREYRSRTRLAGVPLFHFRFGMPEQNEAPIVAWVAGGGEKAFGLLFAWGGIAVAPISVGIVSFGLISIGVVGFGLFGVGTVAIGVIGFGAAAIAYKAYASLSALGWESAFSQGISIAKEGAIGAVSIAEQANNEKAFEIANLTAVGQSYLWILGAIAVLVIVPAAWHSTKVRQRMGKKGRKD
;
A
#
# COMPACT_ATOMS: atom_id res chain seq x y z
N MET A 1 41.60 64.47 -7.10
CA MET A 1 42.31 63.80 -6.00
C MET A 1 41.44 62.69 -5.47
N SER A 2 41.90 61.44 -5.64
CA SER A 2 41.15 60.21 -5.39
C SER A 2 41.14 59.87 -3.90
N ILE A 3 40.03 60.17 -3.23
CA ILE A 3 39.66 59.62 -1.92
C ILE A 3 38.59 58.58 -2.21
N PHE A 4 38.96 57.33 -2.47
CA PHE A 4 38.13 56.14 -2.21
C PHE A 4 38.95 54.89 -2.55
N ARG A 5 39.82 54.49 -1.61
CA ARG A 5 40.27 53.10 -1.53
C ARG A 5 40.37 52.70 -0.06
N ARG A 6 39.22 52.73 0.63
CA ARG A 6 39.05 52.05 1.92
C ARG A 6 39.11 50.55 1.61
N ARG A 7 40.32 49.99 1.68
CA ARG A 7 40.57 48.55 1.53
C ARG A 7 39.60 47.80 2.43
N THR A 8 38.79 46.94 1.83
CA THR A 8 38.10 45.81 2.44
C THR A 8 39.12 44.89 3.12
N LYS A 9 39.62 45.28 4.29
CA LYS A 9 40.51 44.47 5.15
C LYS A 9 39.72 43.71 6.24
N GLY A 10 38.39 43.84 6.26
CA GLY A 10 37.55 43.42 7.39
C GLY A 10 37.15 41.94 7.40
N LEU A 11 36.96 41.29 6.26
CA LEU A 11 36.38 39.94 6.23
C LEU A 11 37.36 38.82 6.63
N ASP A 12 38.66 39.00 6.40
CA ASP A 12 39.72 38.01 6.70
C ASP A 12 40.43 38.22 8.06
N SER A 13 39.98 39.18 8.87
CA SER A 13 40.57 39.42 10.19
C SER A 13 40.15 38.32 11.18
N SER A 14 41.08 37.83 12.00
CA SER A 14 40.82 36.83 13.03
C SER A 14 39.81 37.36 14.06
N ASP A 15 39.00 36.48 14.65
CA ASP A 15 38.06 36.86 15.72
C ASP A 15 38.79 37.59 16.86
N SER A 16 40.00 37.14 17.21
CA SER A 16 40.83 37.80 18.22
C SER A 16 41.18 39.25 17.87
N ASP A 17 41.51 39.53 16.61
CA ASP A 17 41.88 40.88 16.17
C ASP A 17 40.67 41.82 16.20
N LEU A 18 39.50 41.31 15.79
CA LEU A 18 38.24 42.06 15.83
C LEU A 18 37.80 42.36 17.26
N VAL A 19 37.99 41.43 18.20
CA VAL A 19 37.71 41.65 19.64
C VAL A 19 38.62 42.73 20.21
N ILE A 20 39.93 42.64 19.95
CA ILE A 20 40.91 43.61 20.46
C ILE A 20 40.61 45.02 19.92
N ALA A 21 40.31 45.14 18.62
CA ALA A 21 39.92 46.42 18.01
C ALA A 21 38.61 46.96 18.59
N SER A 22 37.64 46.10 18.85
CA SER A 22 36.36 46.46 19.46
C SER A 22 36.52 46.94 20.90
N LEU A 23 37.37 46.30 21.70
CA LEU A 23 37.74 46.75 23.06
C LEU A 23 38.45 48.11 23.05
N GLY A 24 39.21 48.39 21.98
CA GLY A 24 39.78 49.71 21.71
C GLY A 24 38.76 50.77 21.26
N GLY A 25 37.47 50.44 21.18
CA GLY A 25 36.38 51.35 20.83
C GLY A 25 36.01 51.39 19.33
N ASP A 26 36.60 50.54 18.49
CA ASP A 26 36.26 50.49 17.06
C ASP A 26 34.91 49.80 16.82
N ARG A 27 33.87 50.61 16.68
CA ARG A 27 32.51 50.14 16.37
C ARG A 27 32.42 49.43 15.01
N ASN A 28 33.30 49.75 14.06
CA ASN A 28 33.29 49.08 12.76
C ASN A 28 33.80 47.64 12.88
N ALA A 29 34.80 47.40 13.75
CA ALA A 29 35.29 46.04 14.04
C ALA A 29 34.18 45.17 14.64
N TYR A 30 33.36 45.73 15.52
CA TYR A 30 32.19 45.03 16.04
C TYR A 30 31.08 44.85 15.00
N GLY A 31 30.89 45.82 14.11
CA GLY A 31 30.00 45.66 12.95
C GLY A 31 30.37 44.45 12.09
N VAL A 32 31.66 44.19 11.89
CA VAL A 32 32.14 42.98 11.19
C VAL A 32 31.82 41.71 11.99
N ILE A 33 31.94 41.71 13.31
CA ILE A 33 31.53 40.58 14.18
C ILE A 33 30.04 40.30 14.00
N VAL A 34 29.20 41.34 14.04
CA VAL A 34 27.74 41.20 13.83
C VAL A 34 27.46 40.60 12.47
N SER A 35 28.02 41.18 11.40
CA SER A 35 27.83 40.65 10.03
C SER A 35 28.30 39.20 9.89
N ARG A 36 29.38 38.80 10.59
CA ARG A 36 29.93 37.45 10.56
C ARG A 36 29.02 36.42 11.23
N TYR A 37 28.37 36.76 12.34
CA TYR A 37 27.60 35.79 13.13
C TYR A 37 26.08 35.99 13.14
N GLN A 38 25.54 37.02 12.47
CA GLN A 38 24.10 37.29 12.45
C GLN A 38 23.27 36.09 11.97
N SER A 39 23.67 35.42 10.89
CA SER A 39 22.95 34.26 10.35
C SER A 39 22.94 33.09 11.34
N LEU A 40 24.07 32.86 12.03
CA LEU A 40 24.21 31.82 13.05
C LEU A 40 23.31 32.11 14.26
N LEU A 41 23.38 33.32 14.83
CA LEU A 41 22.61 33.67 16.02
C LEU A 41 21.10 33.71 15.73
N CYS A 42 20.69 34.27 14.59
CA CYS A 42 19.28 34.27 14.18
C CYS A 42 18.78 32.83 13.95
N SER A 43 19.57 31.96 13.34
CA SER A 43 19.21 30.55 13.15
C SER A 43 19.07 29.78 14.45
N LEU A 44 19.98 30.00 15.40
CA LEU A 44 19.92 29.39 16.73
C LEU A 44 18.72 29.92 17.54
N ALA A 45 18.47 31.22 17.51
CA ALA A 45 17.30 31.81 18.15
C ALA A 45 16.01 31.26 17.55
N TYR A 46 15.91 31.23 16.22
CA TYR A 46 14.78 30.68 15.49
C TYR A 46 14.55 29.22 15.83
N SER A 47 15.62 28.41 15.98
CA SER A 47 15.50 27.03 16.42
C SER A 47 14.84 26.86 17.78
N SER A 48 14.84 27.91 18.59
CA SER A 48 14.25 27.87 19.92
C SER A 48 12.87 28.51 20.01
N VAL A 49 12.56 29.51 19.17
CA VAL A 49 11.33 30.32 19.28
C VAL A 49 10.36 30.20 18.11
N GLY A 50 10.83 29.82 16.91
CA GLY A 50 9.96 29.53 15.76
C GLY A 50 9.41 30.70 14.98
N ASP A 51 9.62 31.91 15.47
CA ASP A 51 9.17 33.13 14.86
C ASP A 51 10.38 33.94 14.38
N LEU A 52 10.32 34.42 13.15
CA LEU A 52 11.44 35.15 12.55
C LEU A 52 11.68 36.48 13.26
N SER A 53 10.61 37.23 13.55
CA SER A 53 10.69 38.53 14.22
C SER A 53 11.28 38.38 15.61
N PHE A 54 10.75 37.45 16.41
CA PHE A 54 11.30 37.21 17.75
C PHE A 54 12.74 36.68 17.70
N SER A 55 13.10 35.90 16.68
CA SER A 55 14.47 35.40 16.53
C SER A 55 15.48 36.52 16.25
N GLU A 56 15.10 37.50 15.42
CA GLU A 56 15.91 38.67 15.08
C GLU A 56 16.05 39.60 16.29
N ASP A 57 14.96 39.86 17.02
CA ASP A 57 14.96 40.67 18.24
C ASP A 57 15.88 40.07 19.32
N ILE A 58 15.78 38.76 19.56
CA ILE A 58 16.61 38.06 20.55
C ILE A 58 18.09 38.05 20.12
N ALA A 59 18.37 37.85 18.83
CA ALA A 59 19.73 37.92 18.30
C ALA A 59 20.31 39.34 18.44
N GLN A 60 19.52 40.37 18.13
CA GLN A 60 19.89 41.77 18.34
C GLN A 60 20.21 42.04 19.81
N GLU A 61 19.35 41.62 20.74
CA GLU A 61 19.62 41.74 22.17
C GLU A 61 20.91 41.03 22.58
N ALA A 62 21.19 39.85 22.02
CA ALA A 62 22.42 39.11 22.31
C ALA A 62 23.66 39.85 21.80
N PHE A 63 23.62 40.47 20.62
CA PHE A 63 24.72 41.31 20.14
C PHE A 63 24.89 42.60 20.95
N VAL A 64 23.81 43.23 21.39
CA VAL A 64 23.89 44.41 22.27
C VAL A 64 24.51 44.04 23.61
N GLU A 65 24.10 42.91 24.18
CA GLU A 65 24.67 42.38 25.43
C GLU A 65 26.14 41.98 25.25
N GLY A 66 26.47 41.38 24.10
CA GLY A 66 27.83 41.04 23.71
C GLY A 66 28.75 42.26 23.64
N TRP A 67 28.27 43.39 23.10
CA TRP A 67 29.05 44.63 23.06
C TRP A 67 29.31 45.16 24.47
N LYS A 68 28.28 45.16 25.34
CA LYS A 68 28.37 45.66 26.71
C LYS A 68 29.31 44.84 27.60
N LYS A 69 29.45 43.55 27.31
CA LYS A 69 30.22 42.58 28.12
C LYS A 69 31.47 42.08 27.43
N LEU A 70 31.88 42.68 26.32
CA LEU A 70 32.99 42.17 25.50
C LEU A 70 34.30 42.10 26.30
N ASP A 71 34.47 42.98 27.28
CA ASP A 71 35.58 43.02 28.24
C ASP A 71 35.66 41.77 29.15
N THR A 72 34.54 41.05 29.33
CA THR A 72 34.49 39.81 30.11
C THR A 72 34.97 38.56 29.34
N LEU A 73 35.19 38.68 28.02
CA LEU A 73 35.66 37.59 27.18
C LEU A 73 37.15 37.33 27.42
N LYS A 74 37.47 36.29 28.21
CA LYS A 74 38.85 35.93 28.58
C LYS A 74 39.69 35.42 27.42
N GLU A 75 39.07 34.72 26.47
CA GLU A 75 39.73 34.13 25.32
C GLU A 75 39.11 34.69 24.04
N PRO A 76 39.72 35.69 23.39
CA PRO A 76 39.17 36.32 22.18
C PRO A 76 38.86 35.33 21.05
N ALA A 77 39.63 34.24 20.96
CA ALA A 77 39.40 33.16 19.99
C ALA A 77 38.09 32.38 20.21
N LYS A 78 37.47 32.47 21.40
CA LYS A 78 36.20 31.81 21.74
C LYS A 78 34.97 32.71 21.58
N LEU A 79 35.11 33.84 20.88
CA LEU A 79 34.05 34.81 20.64
C LEU A 79 32.73 34.16 20.19
N LYS A 80 32.80 33.25 19.21
CA LYS A 80 31.64 32.52 18.69
C LYS A 80 30.89 31.75 19.77
N ALA A 81 31.59 30.90 20.52
CA ALA A 81 30.99 30.08 21.59
C ALA A 81 30.41 30.95 22.71
N TRP A 82 31.09 32.06 23.03
CA TRP A 82 30.64 33.03 24.03
C TRP A 82 29.35 33.75 23.61
N LEU A 83 29.26 34.22 22.36
CA LEU A 83 28.04 34.82 21.80
C LEU A 83 26.87 33.83 21.77
N CYS A 84 27.10 32.57 21.39
CA CYS A 84 26.08 31.51 21.46
C CYS A 84 25.62 31.27 22.90
N GLY A 85 26.49 31.42 23.90
CA GLY A 85 26.15 31.33 25.32
C GLY A 85 25.20 32.45 25.77
N ILE A 86 25.49 33.69 25.39
CA ILE A 86 24.63 34.85 25.66
C ILE A 86 23.25 34.64 25.02
N LEU A 87 23.23 34.19 23.76
CA LEU A 87 21.99 33.91 23.04
C LEU A 87 21.13 32.87 23.76
N ARG A 88 21.70 31.73 24.17
CA ARG A 88 20.97 30.68 24.90
C ARG A 88 20.38 31.18 26.21
N PHE A 89 21.09 32.04 26.93
CA PHE A 89 20.56 32.69 28.14
C PHE A 89 19.34 33.58 27.82
N LYS A 90 19.43 34.41 26.77
CA LYS A 90 18.33 35.29 26.31
C LYS A 90 17.11 34.49 25.86
N VAL A 91 17.31 33.44 25.07
CA VAL A 91 16.27 32.50 24.65
C VAL A 91 15.60 31.85 25.87
N SER A 92 16.38 31.36 26.84
CA SER A 92 15.83 30.76 28.06
C SER A 92 15.00 31.76 28.86
N HIS A 93 15.42 33.03 28.93
CA HIS A 93 14.67 34.07 29.62
C HIS A 93 13.36 34.40 28.89
N PHE A 94 13.40 34.52 27.56
CA PHE A 94 12.22 34.73 26.71
C PHE A 94 11.18 33.63 26.90
N ARG A 95 11.59 32.34 26.83
CA ARG A 95 10.68 31.20 27.01
C ARG A 95 10.03 31.16 28.40
N ARG A 96 10.76 31.53 29.45
CA ARG A 96 10.20 31.61 30.82
C ARG A 96 9.18 32.75 30.95
N LYS A 97 9.41 33.88 30.28
CA LYS A 97 8.50 35.03 30.27
C LYS A 97 7.21 34.70 29.52
N GLU A 98 7.30 33.99 28.39
CA GLU A 98 6.13 33.50 27.65
C GLU A 98 5.32 32.47 28.45
N ALA A 99 5.99 31.50 29.09
CA ALA A 99 5.32 30.47 29.90
C ALA A 99 4.60 31.01 31.14
N ASN A 100 5.03 32.15 31.68
CA ASN A 100 4.45 32.79 32.86
C ASN A 100 3.38 33.86 32.53
N GLN A 101 3.07 34.09 31.25
CA GLN A 101 1.92 34.92 30.91
C GLN A 101 0.64 34.11 31.18
N PRO A 102 -0.37 34.67 31.88
CA PRO A 102 -1.63 33.99 32.08
C PRO A 102 -2.23 33.68 30.70
N VAL A 103 -2.50 32.39 30.47
CA VAL A 103 -3.14 31.87 29.26
C VAL A 103 -4.45 32.64 29.08
N LYS A 104 -4.45 33.65 28.19
CA LYS A 104 -5.69 34.18 27.65
C LYS A 104 -6.32 33.05 26.83
N GLY A 105 -7.31 32.40 27.46
CA GLY A 105 -8.40 31.68 26.83
C GLY A 105 -8.03 30.60 25.82
N ALA A 106 -7.98 29.35 26.27
CA ALA A 106 -8.09 28.17 25.42
C ALA A 106 -9.51 27.97 24.84
N ASP A 107 -10.31 29.02 24.69
CA ASP A 107 -11.69 28.98 24.16
C ASP A 107 -12.04 30.11 23.16
N GLU A 108 -11.06 30.88 22.66
CA GLU A 108 -11.30 31.90 21.61
C GLU A 108 -10.24 31.85 20.49
N LEU A 109 -10.05 30.67 19.88
CA LEU A 109 -9.25 30.52 18.66
C LEU A 109 -10.11 30.41 17.38
N ASP A 110 -11.27 31.07 17.33
CA ASP A 110 -12.09 31.07 16.10
C ASP A 110 -12.37 32.45 15.47
N GLU A 111 -12.19 33.61 16.13
CA GLU A 111 -12.64 34.88 15.50
C GLU A 111 -11.73 36.11 15.62
N SER A 112 -10.70 36.15 16.48
CA SER A 112 -10.01 37.42 16.78
C SER A 112 -8.73 37.73 15.99
N ARG A 113 -8.26 36.87 15.08
CA ARG A 113 -7.13 37.19 14.15
C ARG A 113 -7.56 37.52 12.72
N VAL A 114 -8.86 37.55 12.43
CA VAL A 114 -9.38 37.82 11.08
C VAL A 114 -9.51 39.32 10.76
N GLN A 115 -9.40 40.22 11.74
CA GLN A 115 -9.84 41.62 11.56
C GLN A 115 -8.74 42.69 11.41
N GLU A 116 -7.45 42.35 11.42
CA GLU A 116 -6.37 43.33 11.15
C GLU A 116 -5.37 42.81 10.12
N SER A 117 -5.85 42.66 8.88
CA SER A 117 -5.15 42.95 7.63
C SER A 117 -5.95 42.33 6.47
N LYS A 118 -7.18 42.85 6.30
CA LYS A 118 -8.03 42.62 5.12
C LYS A 118 -7.54 43.47 3.93
N GLU A 119 -6.22 43.54 3.76
CA GLU A 119 -5.55 44.03 2.57
C GLU A 119 -4.99 42.81 1.83
N LEU A 120 -5.77 42.31 0.88
CA LEU A 120 -5.37 41.46 -0.26
C LEU A 120 -4.12 40.57 -0.03
N LYS A 121 -4.16 39.68 0.96
CA LYS A 121 -3.22 38.56 1.03
C LYS A 121 -3.76 37.47 0.10
N THR A 122 -3.10 37.28 -1.06
CA THR A 122 -3.35 36.22 -2.04
C THR A 122 -3.55 34.86 -1.36
N GLU A 123 -4.36 33.94 -1.91
CA GLU A 123 -4.52 32.56 -1.41
C GLU A 123 -3.17 31.90 -1.10
N ASP A 124 -2.14 32.18 -1.90
CA ASP A 124 -0.75 31.74 -1.70
C ASP A 124 -0.11 32.21 -0.38
N ALA A 125 -0.50 33.37 0.16
CA ALA A 125 0.03 33.89 1.42
C ALA A 125 -0.64 33.21 2.63
N VAL A 126 -1.91 32.82 2.50
CA VAL A 126 -2.63 32.05 3.54
C VAL A 126 -2.08 30.63 3.59
N ILE A 127 -1.94 29.97 2.44
CA ILE A 127 -1.38 28.61 2.33
C ILE A 127 0.05 28.57 2.91
N ARG A 128 0.91 29.54 2.56
CA ARG A 128 2.28 29.62 3.09
C ARG A 128 2.33 29.76 4.61
N ASN A 129 1.44 30.56 5.20
CA ASN A 129 1.37 30.71 6.65
C ASN A 129 0.91 29.43 7.35
N GLU A 130 -0.05 28.71 6.76
CA GLU A 130 -0.51 27.42 7.27
C GLU A 130 0.58 26.35 7.17
N GLU A 131 1.27 26.25 6.02
CA GLU A 131 2.40 25.34 5.82
C GLU A 131 3.53 25.60 6.82
N GLN A 132 3.86 26.87 7.07
CA GLN A 132 4.88 27.27 8.03
C GLN A 132 4.46 26.93 9.48
N ALA A 133 3.20 27.16 9.83
CA ALA A 133 2.68 26.80 11.16
C ALA A 133 2.68 25.27 11.38
N LEU A 134 2.37 24.49 10.34
CA LEU A 134 2.42 23.02 10.38
C LEU A 134 3.86 22.51 10.51
N LEU A 135 4.79 23.08 9.74
CA LEU A 135 6.20 22.76 9.82
C LEU A 135 6.75 23.06 11.22
N TRP A 136 6.40 24.21 11.78
CA TRP A 136 6.88 24.59 13.10
C TRP A 136 6.34 23.69 14.21
N ARG A 137 5.04 23.35 14.19
CA ARG A 137 4.45 22.37 15.13
C ARG A 137 5.16 21.01 15.10
N ALA A 138 5.58 20.56 13.92
CA ALA A 138 6.31 19.30 13.78
C ALA A 138 7.74 19.39 14.34
N ILE A 139 8.40 20.53 14.18
CA ILE A 139 9.78 20.78 14.61
C ILE A 139 9.88 21.12 16.11
N GLU A 140 8.87 21.76 16.70
CA GLU A 140 8.84 22.15 18.11
C GLU A 140 8.95 20.94 19.05
N ASN A 141 8.33 19.81 18.69
CA ASN A 141 8.40 18.58 19.48
C ASN A 141 9.76 17.85 19.39
N VAL A 142 10.66 18.30 18.51
CA VAL A 142 12.02 17.74 18.39
C VAL A 142 12.93 18.42 19.43
N PRO A 143 13.59 17.69 20.34
CA PRO A 143 14.49 18.29 21.34
C PRO A 143 15.58 19.19 20.71
N ASP A 144 15.91 20.30 21.40
CA ASP A 144 16.85 21.34 20.95
C ASP A 144 18.19 20.75 20.44
N THR A 145 18.70 19.71 21.11
CA THR A 145 19.94 18.99 20.74
C THR A 145 19.94 18.44 19.31
N TYR A 146 18.77 18.10 18.76
CA TYR A 146 18.60 17.62 17.39
C TYR A 146 18.05 18.71 16.47
N ARG A 147 17.28 19.66 17.01
CA ARG A 147 16.65 20.73 16.25
C ARG A 147 17.65 21.78 15.76
N GLU A 148 18.61 22.18 16.61
CA GLU A 148 19.68 23.13 16.25
C GLU A 148 20.47 22.67 14.99
N PRO A 149 21.03 21.44 14.94
CA PRO A 149 21.69 20.94 13.72
C PRO A 149 20.78 20.88 12.49
N LEU A 150 19.52 20.49 12.65
CA LEU A 150 18.56 20.39 11.53
C LEU A 150 18.33 21.76 10.89
N ILE A 151 18.09 22.79 11.71
CA ILE A 151 17.81 24.13 11.22
C ILE A 151 19.05 24.72 10.57
N LEU A 152 20.23 24.60 11.19
CA LEU A 152 21.47 25.08 10.58
C LEU A 152 21.78 24.36 9.25
N PHE A 153 21.50 23.06 9.15
CA PHE A 153 21.74 22.29 7.92
C PHE A 153 20.77 22.71 6.79
N TYR A 154 19.47 22.84 7.07
CA TYR A 154 18.45 23.05 6.03
C TYR A 154 18.14 24.51 5.72
N ARG A 155 18.18 25.40 6.72
CA ARG A 155 17.85 26.82 6.54
C ARG A 155 18.99 27.61 5.90
N GLU A 156 20.22 27.25 6.26
CA GLU A 156 21.43 27.98 5.88
C GLU A 156 22.27 27.22 4.83
N ASP A 157 21.74 26.12 4.28
CA ASP A 157 22.39 25.20 3.33
C ASP A 157 23.83 24.79 3.74
N ARG A 158 24.05 24.63 5.05
CA ARG A 158 25.37 24.35 5.61
C ARG A 158 25.75 22.88 5.49
N SER A 159 27.00 22.64 5.13
CA SER A 159 27.58 21.30 5.18
C SER A 159 27.68 20.76 6.61
N THR A 160 27.77 19.44 6.77
CA THR A 160 27.93 18.81 8.10
C THR A 160 29.17 19.30 8.84
N LYS A 161 30.21 19.66 8.10
CA LYS A 161 31.44 20.25 8.63
C LYS A 161 31.20 21.65 9.20
N GLN A 162 30.53 22.52 8.45
CA GLN A 162 30.20 23.86 8.93
C GLN A 162 29.29 23.83 10.16
N VAL A 163 28.30 22.94 10.19
CA VAL A 163 27.44 22.76 11.38
C VAL A 163 28.23 22.24 12.58
N ALA A 164 29.23 21.39 12.37
CA ALA A 164 30.12 20.90 13.41
C ALA A 164 30.96 22.05 14.00
N ASP A 165 31.54 22.88 13.13
CA ASP A 165 32.28 24.09 13.51
C ASP A 165 31.38 25.13 14.19
N ASP A 166 30.10 25.22 13.82
CA ASP A 166 29.11 26.13 14.39
C ASP A 166 28.66 25.77 15.80
N LEU A 167 28.54 24.49 16.07
CA LEU A 167 28.05 23.97 17.34
C LEU A 167 29.16 23.48 18.28
N ASP A 168 30.43 23.58 17.86
CA ASP A 168 31.60 23.03 18.57
C ASP A 168 31.45 21.52 18.85
N LEU A 169 31.15 20.77 17.78
CA LEU A 169 30.92 19.32 17.80
C LEU A 169 31.81 18.61 16.78
N SER A 170 31.96 17.28 16.91
CA SER A 170 32.56 16.48 15.84
C SER A 170 31.58 16.29 14.67
N GLU A 171 32.11 16.15 13.44
CA GLU A 171 31.28 15.85 12.26
C GLU A 171 30.44 14.57 12.44
N GLU A 172 30.98 13.57 13.15
CA GLU A 172 30.25 12.34 13.47
C GLU A 172 29.07 12.60 14.40
N ALA A 173 29.24 13.44 15.43
CA ALA A 173 28.17 13.83 16.32
C ALA A 173 27.05 14.58 15.58
N VAL A 174 27.41 15.46 14.63
CA VAL A 174 26.43 16.15 13.78
C VAL A 174 25.67 15.17 12.89
N LYS A 175 26.37 14.23 12.22
CA LYS A 175 25.72 13.19 11.39
C LYS A 175 24.74 12.34 12.20
N GLN A 176 25.11 11.94 13.41
CA GLN A 176 24.23 11.19 14.31
C GLN A 176 23.02 12.03 14.75
N ARG A 177 23.22 13.30 15.14
CA ARG A 177 22.14 14.20 15.56
C ARG A 177 21.17 14.52 14.43
N LEU A 178 21.67 14.77 13.21
CA LEU A 178 20.83 14.96 12.02
C LEU A 178 20.01 13.71 11.70
N SER A 179 20.63 12.53 11.72
CA SER A 179 19.94 11.25 11.48
C SER A 179 18.83 11.01 12.51
N ARG A 180 19.11 11.24 13.79
CA ARG A 180 18.12 11.08 14.87
C ARG A 180 17.02 12.14 14.80
N GLY A 181 17.37 13.39 14.52
CA GLY A 181 16.42 14.49 14.33
C GLY A 181 15.44 14.23 13.18
N ARG A 182 15.92 13.75 12.03
CA ARG A 182 15.06 13.38 10.89
C ARG A 182 14.05 12.28 11.24
N LYS A 183 14.48 11.27 12.01
CA LYS A 183 13.59 10.20 12.48
C LYS A 183 12.50 10.71 13.41
N LEU A 184 12.85 11.63 14.33
CA LEU A 184 11.87 12.25 15.23
C LEU A 184 10.86 13.09 14.45
N LEU A 185 11.32 13.90 13.49
CA LEU A 185 10.44 14.69 12.64
C LEU A 185 9.48 13.82 11.80
N GLN A 186 9.98 12.71 11.24
CA GLN A 186 9.15 11.75 10.52
C GLN A 186 8.06 11.12 11.41
N ALA A 187 8.41 10.78 12.65
CA ALA A 187 7.45 10.21 13.59
C ALA A 187 6.35 11.21 13.97
N GLU A 188 6.71 12.46 14.24
CA GLU A 188 5.75 13.52 14.57
C GLU A 188 4.83 13.85 13.40
N MET A 189 5.37 13.96 12.18
CA MET A 189 4.56 14.18 10.97
C MET A 189 3.56 13.03 10.75
N THR A 190 4.00 11.79 10.97
CA THR A 190 3.12 10.61 10.85
C THR A 190 1.96 10.69 11.85
N ARG A 191 2.23 11.01 13.12
CA ARG A 191 1.17 11.18 14.13
C ARG A 191 0.23 12.32 13.79
N PHE A 192 0.76 13.44 13.31
CA PHE A 192 -0.04 14.59 12.92
C PHE A 192 -1.03 14.23 11.79
N VAL A 193 -0.54 13.57 10.74
CA VAL A 193 -1.38 13.09 9.62
C VAL A 193 -2.43 12.09 10.09
N GLU A 194 -2.05 11.10 10.91
CA GLU A 194 -3.00 10.13 11.46
C GLU A 194 -4.11 10.80 12.30
N SER A 195 -3.75 11.78 13.13
CA SER A 195 -4.71 12.50 13.96
C SER A 195 -5.68 13.35 13.14
N THR A 196 -5.18 13.98 12.07
CA THR A 196 -5.97 14.83 11.16
C THR A 196 -6.94 13.97 10.34
N LEU A 197 -6.46 12.86 9.77
CA LEU A 197 -7.31 11.91 9.03
C LEU A 197 -8.35 11.22 9.92
N LYS A 198 -8.05 11.00 11.20
CA LYS A 198 -9.05 10.49 12.16
C LYS A 198 -10.15 11.52 12.44
N LYS A 199 -9.80 12.80 12.54
CA LYS A 199 -10.74 13.91 12.80
C LYS A 199 -11.57 14.27 11.57
N SER A 200 -11.08 14.04 10.36
CA SER A 200 -11.80 14.32 9.10
C SER A 200 -12.75 13.20 8.66
N LYS A 201 -12.96 12.15 9.48
CA LYS A 201 -13.95 11.11 9.19
C LYS A 201 -15.36 11.73 9.14
N PRO A 202 -16.14 11.51 8.07
CA PRO A 202 -17.51 12.01 8.02
C PRO A 202 -18.32 11.41 9.17
N GLY A 203 -18.83 12.27 10.06
CA GLY A 203 -19.62 11.88 11.22
C GLY A 203 -21.09 11.63 10.88
N ALA A 204 -21.88 11.25 11.90
CA ALA A 204 -23.30 10.97 11.76
C ALA A 204 -24.09 12.12 11.10
N ALA A 205 -23.72 13.38 11.38
CA ALA A 205 -24.35 14.55 10.77
C ALA A 205 -24.19 14.61 9.23
N PHE A 206 -23.01 14.27 8.71
CA PHE A 206 -22.80 14.16 7.25
C PHE A 206 -23.66 13.04 6.66
N THR A 207 -23.72 11.89 7.34
CA THR A 207 -24.60 10.78 6.92
C THR A 207 -26.07 11.21 6.92
N THR A 208 -26.53 11.94 7.94
CA THR A 208 -27.90 12.46 8.02
C THR A 208 -28.20 13.47 6.91
N SER A 209 -27.27 14.38 6.61
CA SER A 209 -27.44 15.35 5.51
C SER A 209 -27.47 14.68 4.14
N VAL A 210 -26.60 13.70 3.89
CA VAL A 210 -26.61 12.92 2.65
C VAL A 210 -27.90 12.10 2.54
N LEU A 211 -28.35 11.48 3.63
CA LEU A 211 -29.62 10.76 3.66
C LEU A 211 -30.82 11.69 3.42
N ALA A 212 -30.83 12.90 4.00
CA ALA A 212 -31.87 13.88 3.77
C ALA A 212 -31.94 14.30 2.30
N VAL A 213 -30.79 14.51 1.65
CA VAL A 213 -30.73 14.81 0.21
C VAL A 213 -31.21 13.62 -0.62
N ILE A 214 -30.76 12.40 -0.32
CA ILE A 214 -31.20 11.19 -1.03
C ILE A 214 -32.70 10.97 -0.88
N PHE A 215 -33.26 11.18 0.31
CA PHE A 215 -34.70 11.04 0.57
C PHE A 215 -35.55 12.17 -0.03
N SER A 216 -34.94 13.31 -0.37
CA SER A 216 -35.62 14.42 -1.07
C SER A 216 -35.67 14.26 -2.59
N ILE A 217 -34.89 13.33 -3.15
CA ILE A 217 -34.87 13.03 -4.58
C ILE A 217 -35.84 11.88 -4.83
N PRO A 218 -36.89 12.04 -5.66
CA PRO A 218 -37.76 10.93 -6.01
C PRO A 218 -36.92 9.85 -6.71
N PRO A 219 -37.11 8.56 -6.37
CA PRO A 219 -36.36 7.48 -7.01
C PRO A 219 -36.60 7.53 -8.53
N PRO A 220 -35.57 7.24 -9.36
CA PRO A 220 -35.76 7.16 -10.81
C PRO A 220 -36.91 6.19 -11.10
N ALA A 221 -37.76 6.48 -12.10
CA ALA A 221 -39.03 5.77 -12.31
C ALA A 221 -38.92 4.23 -12.45
N LYS A 222 -37.73 3.68 -12.72
CA LYS A 222 -37.42 2.23 -12.68
C LYS A 222 -37.11 1.64 -11.30
N ALA A 223 -36.93 2.48 -10.27
CA ALA A 223 -36.70 2.11 -8.88
C ALA A 223 -37.97 2.22 -8.00
N ALA A 224 -39.05 2.82 -8.52
CA ALA A 224 -40.34 2.89 -7.82
C ALA A 224 -41.01 1.50 -7.67
N SER A 225 -40.65 0.51 -8.49
CA SER A 225 -41.09 -0.88 -8.35
C SER A 225 -40.23 -1.74 -7.40
N LEU A 226 -39.17 -1.17 -6.80
CA LEU A 226 -38.22 -1.90 -5.92
C LEU A 226 -38.39 -1.56 -4.42
N GLY A 227 -39.32 -0.66 -4.08
CA GLY A 227 -39.40 -0.02 -2.76
C GLY A 227 -39.74 -0.94 -1.57
N THR A 228 -40.41 -2.07 -1.79
CA THR A 228 -40.76 -3.02 -0.72
C THR A 228 -39.82 -4.22 -0.64
N ALA A 229 -39.18 -4.60 -1.75
CA ALA A 229 -38.18 -5.69 -1.79
C ALA A 229 -36.78 -5.25 -1.31
N ALA A 230 -36.43 -3.96 -1.47
CA ALA A 230 -35.07 -3.45 -1.22
C ALA A 230 -34.66 -3.44 0.27
N VAL A 231 -35.60 -3.32 1.20
CA VAL A 231 -35.30 -3.18 2.64
C VAL A 231 -34.81 -4.50 3.26
N LYS A 232 -35.28 -5.66 2.77
CA LYS A 232 -34.73 -6.98 3.14
C LYS A 232 -33.56 -7.42 2.24
N ALA A 233 -33.47 -6.91 1.01
CA ALA A 233 -32.41 -7.23 0.05
C ALA A 233 -31.03 -6.61 0.36
N GLY A 234 -30.99 -5.48 1.07
CA GLY A 234 -29.76 -4.70 1.30
C GLY A 234 -28.66 -5.39 2.11
N SER A 235 -28.98 -6.36 2.96
CA SER A 235 -27.97 -7.12 3.71
C SER A 235 -27.37 -8.27 2.90
N TRP A 236 -28.13 -8.87 1.99
CA TRP A 236 -27.69 -9.99 1.15
C TRP A 236 -26.79 -9.53 -0.01
N LEU A 237 -27.16 -8.42 -0.68
CA LEU A 237 -26.39 -7.83 -1.78
C LEU A 237 -24.95 -7.46 -1.37
N LYS A 238 -24.74 -7.06 -0.12
CA LYS A 238 -23.40 -6.73 0.41
C LYS A 238 -22.47 -7.95 0.40
N TRP A 239 -22.99 -9.15 0.67
CA TRP A 239 -22.17 -10.38 0.75
C TRP A 239 -21.83 -10.96 -0.61
N ALA A 240 -22.79 -10.98 -1.54
CA ALA A 240 -22.55 -11.39 -2.92
C ALA A 240 -21.43 -10.54 -3.55
N ASN A 241 -21.39 -9.24 -3.26
CA ASN A 241 -20.33 -8.34 -3.73
C ASN A 241 -18.96 -8.66 -3.09
N VAL A 242 -18.90 -8.94 -1.78
CA VAL A 242 -17.63 -9.29 -1.12
C VAL A 242 -17.09 -10.63 -1.62
N LEU A 243 -17.94 -11.64 -1.76
CA LEU A 243 -17.52 -12.97 -2.21
C LEU A 243 -17.06 -12.97 -3.66
N THR A 244 -17.72 -12.21 -4.54
CA THR A 244 -17.30 -12.04 -5.94
C THR A 244 -15.98 -11.26 -6.07
N VAL A 245 -15.75 -10.26 -5.20
CA VAL A 245 -14.45 -9.58 -5.11
C VAL A 245 -13.35 -10.54 -4.65
N VAL A 246 -13.56 -11.27 -3.56
CA VAL A 246 -12.58 -12.27 -3.06
C VAL A 246 -12.31 -13.36 -4.10
N ALA A 247 -13.33 -13.83 -4.81
CA ALA A 247 -13.19 -14.78 -5.91
C ALA A 247 -12.26 -14.26 -7.02
N THR A 248 -12.42 -12.97 -7.38
CA THR A 248 -11.60 -12.30 -8.40
C THR A 248 -10.13 -12.17 -7.97
N PHE A 249 -9.87 -12.01 -6.66
CA PHE A 249 -8.50 -11.87 -6.13
C PHE A 249 -7.84 -13.18 -5.70
N SER A 250 -8.59 -14.27 -5.54
CA SER A 250 -8.05 -15.56 -5.09
C SER A 250 -6.93 -16.11 -6.02
N GLY A 251 -7.08 -15.93 -7.34
CA GLY A 251 -6.06 -16.28 -8.32
C GLY A 251 -4.77 -15.46 -8.21
N VAL A 252 -4.86 -14.19 -7.78
CA VAL A 252 -3.69 -13.29 -7.63
C VAL A 252 -2.78 -13.75 -6.51
N ILE A 253 -3.36 -14.14 -5.38
CA ILE A 253 -2.59 -14.58 -4.20
C ILE A 253 -1.84 -15.88 -4.51
N SER A 254 -2.51 -16.85 -5.13
CA SER A 254 -1.88 -18.11 -5.55
C SER A 254 -0.76 -17.86 -6.56
N THR A 255 -0.99 -16.97 -7.52
CA THR A 255 0.01 -16.58 -8.54
C THR A 255 1.24 -15.90 -7.92
N PHE A 256 1.07 -15.04 -6.90
CA PHE A 256 2.18 -14.38 -6.20
C PHE A 256 3.08 -15.37 -5.46
N PHE A 257 2.50 -16.26 -4.64
CA PHE A 257 3.26 -17.27 -3.90
C PHE A 257 3.89 -18.30 -4.85
N GLY A 258 3.18 -18.65 -5.93
CA GLY A 258 3.69 -19.49 -7.02
C GLY A 258 4.87 -18.86 -7.75
N LEU A 259 4.81 -17.57 -8.08
CA LEU A 259 5.93 -16.82 -8.67
C LEU A 259 7.15 -16.87 -7.76
N ARG A 260 6.97 -16.55 -6.48
CA ARG A 260 8.06 -16.57 -5.50
C ARG A 260 8.68 -17.96 -5.37
N ALA A 261 7.86 -19.00 -5.27
CA ALA A 261 8.32 -20.39 -5.22
C ALA A 261 9.07 -20.80 -6.48
N SER A 262 8.60 -20.38 -7.66
CA SER A 262 9.26 -20.66 -8.94
C SER A 262 10.60 -19.92 -9.07
N LEU A 263 10.68 -18.65 -8.70
CA LEU A 263 11.92 -17.87 -8.77
C LEU A 263 13.03 -18.41 -7.86
N ASP A 264 12.68 -18.94 -6.68
CA ASP A 264 13.64 -19.59 -5.78
C ASP A 264 14.25 -20.88 -6.37
N GLN A 265 13.58 -21.47 -7.37
CA GLN A 265 13.97 -22.73 -8.02
C GLN A 265 14.59 -22.57 -9.40
N SER A 266 14.46 -21.39 -10.04
CA SER A 266 15.07 -21.14 -11.34
C SER A 266 16.61 -21.12 -11.23
N ARG A 267 17.27 -21.84 -12.13
CA ARG A 267 18.73 -21.98 -12.19
C ARG A 267 19.35 -21.15 -13.28
N THR A 268 18.68 -21.06 -14.43
CA THR A 268 19.15 -20.23 -15.56
C THR A 268 18.36 -18.93 -15.65
N GLN A 269 18.95 -17.93 -16.32
CA GLN A 269 18.25 -16.67 -16.58
C GLN A 269 17.05 -16.88 -17.53
N GLN A 270 17.13 -17.86 -18.43
CA GLN A 270 16.01 -18.21 -19.31
C GLN A 270 14.83 -18.78 -18.52
N GLU A 271 15.06 -19.64 -17.53
CA GLU A 271 13.98 -20.12 -16.64
C GLU A 271 13.33 -18.96 -15.88
N ARG A 272 14.12 -18.04 -15.33
CA ARG A 272 13.58 -16.86 -14.63
C ARG A 272 12.68 -16.02 -15.53
N ASN A 273 13.16 -15.73 -16.74
CA ASN A 273 12.40 -14.95 -17.73
C ASN A 273 11.11 -15.69 -18.15
N ALA A 274 11.17 -17.01 -18.33
CA ALA A 274 10.00 -17.82 -18.66
C ALA A 274 8.97 -17.85 -17.52
N VAL A 275 9.42 -17.93 -16.26
CA VAL A 275 8.56 -17.83 -15.07
C VAL A 275 7.86 -16.47 -15.02
N PHE A 276 8.60 -15.37 -15.22
CA PHE A 276 8.00 -14.03 -15.27
C PHE A 276 6.97 -13.90 -16.39
N ARG A 277 7.30 -14.36 -17.61
CA ARG A 277 6.37 -14.35 -18.76
C ARG A 277 5.12 -15.19 -18.47
N THR A 278 5.29 -16.37 -17.89
CA THR A 278 4.19 -17.27 -17.52
C THR A 278 3.24 -16.59 -16.53
N VAL A 279 3.78 -16.02 -15.45
CA VAL A 279 2.99 -15.32 -14.44
C VAL A 279 2.30 -14.10 -15.01
N ALA A 280 2.98 -13.33 -15.87
CA ALA A 280 2.38 -12.20 -16.56
C ALA A 280 1.19 -12.63 -17.44
N ILE A 281 1.32 -13.70 -18.23
CA ILE A 281 0.22 -14.23 -19.06
C ILE A 281 -0.94 -14.71 -18.20
N LEU A 282 -0.67 -15.51 -17.16
CA LEU A 282 -1.70 -16.04 -16.26
C LEU A 282 -2.46 -14.96 -15.50
N PHE A 283 -1.87 -13.77 -15.30
CA PHE A 283 -2.50 -12.62 -14.65
C PHE A 283 -3.19 -11.66 -15.64
N LEU A 284 -2.51 -11.32 -16.74
CA LEU A 284 -3.03 -10.36 -17.72
C LEU A 284 -4.21 -10.93 -18.51
N TYR A 285 -4.23 -12.23 -18.77
CA TYR A 285 -5.33 -12.84 -19.53
C TYR A 285 -6.68 -12.75 -18.78
N PRO A 286 -6.81 -13.17 -17.50
CA PRO A 286 -8.04 -12.95 -16.73
C PRO A 286 -8.37 -11.47 -16.54
N LEU A 287 -7.37 -10.60 -16.36
CA LEU A 287 -7.60 -9.16 -16.21
C LEU A 287 -8.20 -8.54 -17.47
N ALA A 288 -7.67 -8.87 -18.64
CA ALA A 288 -8.21 -8.43 -19.92
C ALA A 288 -9.64 -8.94 -20.12
N PHE A 289 -9.91 -10.21 -19.77
CA PHE A 289 -11.25 -10.78 -19.83
C PHE A 289 -12.26 -10.02 -18.95
N VAL A 290 -11.90 -9.70 -17.71
CA VAL A 290 -12.73 -8.89 -16.80
C VAL A 290 -12.99 -7.50 -17.38
N ALA A 291 -11.98 -6.85 -17.97
CA ALA A 291 -12.13 -5.55 -18.62
C ALA A 291 -13.09 -5.62 -19.82
N ILE A 292 -13.03 -6.68 -20.62
CA ILE A 292 -13.94 -6.87 -21.75
C ILE A 292 -15.37 -7.10 -21.25
N LEU A 293 -15.59 -7.91 -20.21
CA LEU A 293 -16.93 -8.07 -19.61
C LEU A 293 -17.50 -6.75 -19.08
N PHE A 294 -16.66 -5.92 -18.46
CA PHE A 294 -17.05 -4.58 -18.04
C PHE A 294 -17.41 -3.69 -19.25
N ALA A 295 -16.65 -3.75 -20.34
CA ALA A 295 -16.98 -3.04 -21.57
C ALA A 295 -18.30 -3.53 -22.18
N CYS A 296 -18.55 -4.84 -22.22
CA CYS A 296 -19.84 -5.41 -22.66
C CYS A 296 -21.01 -4.86 -21.84
N ARG A 297 -20.84 -4.75 -20.51
CA ARG A 297 -21.85 -4.12 -19.64
C ARG A 297 -22.12 -2.67 -20.05
N GLN A 298 -21.07 -1.86 -20.23
CA GLN A 298 -21.24 -0.45 -20.60
C GLN A 298 -21.89 -0.30 -21.97
N LEU A 299 -21.49 -1.12 -22.94
CA LEU A 299 -22.10 -1.15 -24.27
C LEU A 299 -23.57 -1.54 -24.22
N ALA A 300 -23.93 -2.56 -23.42
CA ALA A 300 -25.32 -2.99 -23.29
C ALA A 300 -26.21 -1.92 -22.63
N LEU A 301 -25.65 -1.09 -21.75
CA LEU A 301 -26.35 0.06 -21.15
C LEU A 301 -26.47 1.25 -22.12
N GLY A 302 -25.42 1.53 -22.90
CA GLY A 302 -25.42 2.62 -23.89
C GLY A 302 -26.29 2.33 -25.12
N TYR A 303 -26.35 1.07 -25.55
CA TYR A 303 -27.07 0.62 -26.74
C TYR A 303 -28.17 -0.38 -26.35
N SER A 304 -29.22 0.14 -25.70
CA SER A 304 -30.30 -0.69 -25.15
C SER A 304 -31.02 -1.58 -26.18
N GLU A 305 -31.09 -1.16 -27.45
CA GLU A 305 -31.66 -1.94 -28.55
C GLU A 305 -30.90 -3.26 -28.79
N TYR A 306 -29.58 -3.26 -28.60
CA TYR A 306 -28.71 -4.42 -28.82
C TYR A 306 -28.37 -5.16 -27.51
N ALA A 307 -28.96 -4.76 -26.37
CA ALA A 307 -28.61 -5.30 -25.05
C ALA A 307 -28.74 -6.83 -24.99
N GLY A 308 -29.74 -7.42 -25.63
CA GLY A 308 -29.93 -8.87 -25.69
C GLY A 308 -28.83 -9.60 -26.45
N GLN A 309 -28.41 -9.05 -27.60
CA GLN A 309 -27.33 -9.64 -28.41
C GLN A 309 -25.98 -9.54 -27.68
N ILE A 310 -25.71 -8.39 -27.05
CA ILE A 310 -24.50 -8.17 -26.24
C ILE A 310 -24.50 -9.12 -25.03
N ALA A 311 -25.67 -9.35 -24.43
CA ALA A 311 -25.80 -10.30 -23.33
C ALA A 311 -25.41 -11.72 -23.74
N ILE A 312 -25.95 -12.22 -24.86
CA ILE A 312 -25.60 -13.55 -25.40
C ILE A 312 -24.11 -13.62 -25.76
N ALA A 313 -23.59 -12.60 -26.45
CA ALA A 313 -22.17 -12.52 -26.81
C ALA A 313 -21.26 -12.56 -25.59
N SER A 314 -21.64 -11.88 -24.50
CA SER A 314 -20.89 -11.90 -23.24
C SER A 314 -20.83 -13.32 -22.65
N GLN A 315 -21.91 -14.10 -22.70
CA GLN A 315 -21.91 -15.49 -22.20
C GLN A 315 -21.06 -16.42 -23.06
N LEU A 316 -21.12 -16.28 -24.39
CA LEU A 316 -20.23 -17.02 -25.29
C LEU A 316 -18.76 -16.71 -25.00
N MET A 317 -18.45 -15.45 -24.66
CA MET A 317 -17.10 -15.05 -24.27
C MET A 317 -16.67 -15.66 -22.93
N VAL A 318 -17.58 -15.80 -21.95
CA VAL A 318 -17.31 -16.50 -20.68
C VAL A 318 -16.96 -17.97 -20.94
N ILE A 319 -17.75 -18.66 -21.76
CA ILE A 319 -17.49 -20.07 -22.14
C ILE A 319 -16.17 -20.18 -22.89
N GLY A 320 -15.94 -19.30 -23.87
CA GLY A 320 -14.71 -19.24 -24.64
C GLY A 320 -13.49 -19.05 -23.75
N PHE A 321 -13.54 -18.10 -22.81
CA PHE A 321 -12.49 -17.86 -21.83
C PHE A 321 -12.23 -19.10 -20.95
N ALA A 322 -13.27 -19.74 -20.41
CA ALA A 322 -13.09 -20.91 -19.56
C ALA A 322 -12.34 -22.04 -20.28
N VAL A 323 -12.71 -22.30 -21.54
CA VAL A 323 -12.06 -23.32 -22.38
C VAL A 323 -10.64 -22.90 -22.76
N SER A 324 -10.47 -21.71 -23.34
CA SER A 324 -9.17 -21.25 -23.84
C SER A 324 -8.16 -21.04 -22.71
N TYR A 325 -8.58 -20.53 -21.56
CA TYR A 325 -7.72 -20.34 -20.38
C TYR A 325 -7.29 -21.69 -19.79
N THR A 326 -8.19 -22.68 -19.76
CA THR A 326 -7.84 -24.05 -19.32
C THR A 326 -6.79 -24.67 -20.24
N ILE A 327 -6.99 -24.58 -21.57
CA ILE A 327 -6.02 -25.08 -22.56
C ILE A 327 -4.68 -24.32 -22.45
N ALA A 328 -4.72 -23.00 -22.35
CA ALA A 328 -3.53 -22.16 -22.21
C ALA A 328 -2.75 -22.54 -20.95
N THR A 329 -3.43 -22.74 -19.82
CA THR A 329 -2.80 -23.16 -18.56
C THR A 329 -2.08 -24.49 -18.72
N ILE A 330 -2.74 -25.50 -19.32
CA ILE A 330 -2.11 -26.81 -19.58
C ILE A 330 -0.86 -26.66 -20.44
N ARG A 331 -0.93 -25.88 -21.53
CA ARG A 331 0.21 -25.65 -22.44
C ARG A 331 1.35 -24.89 -21.79
N ILE A 332 1.04 -23.85 -21.01
CA ILE A 332 2.04 -23.01 -20.34
C ILE A 332 2.77 -23.82 -19.27
N LEU A 333 2.06 -24.61 -18.47
CA LEU A 333 2.67 -25.47 -17.45
C LEU A 333 3.57 -26.54 -18.10
N ALA A 334 3.08 -27.23 -19.13
CA ALA A 334 3.89 -28.20 -19.89
C ALA A 334 5.12 -27.54 -20.58
N GLY A 335 4.99 -26.30 -21.02
CA GLY A 335 6.10 -25.53 -21.59
C GLY A 335 7.20 -25.22 -20.58
N LEU A 336 6.86 -25.00 -19.31
CA LEU A 336 7.84 -24.79 -18.24
C LEU A 336 8.63 -26.06 -17.93
N SER A 337 7.97 -27.22 -17.87
CA SER A 337 8.66 -28.51 -17.68
C SER A 337 9.56 -28.87 -18.87
N ALA A 338 9.09 -28.64 -20.10
CA ALA A 338 9.90 -28.85 -21.31
C ALA A 338 11.12 -27.91 -21.38
N LEU A 339 10.95 -26.63 -21.03
CA LEU A 339 12.06 -25.68 -20.98
C LEU A 339 13.11 -26.12 -19.95
N ARG A 340 12.69 -26.54 -18.75
CA ARG A 340 13.60 -27.01 -17.71
C ARG A 340 14.41 -28.24 -18.15
N ALA A 341 13.78 -29.19 -18.84
CA ALA A 341 14.46 -30.34 -19.43
C ALA A 341 15.54 -29.90 -20.43
N GLN A 342 15.21 -29.00 -21.35
CA GLN A 342 16.16 -28.44 -22.32
C GLN A 342 17.32 -27.69 -21.65
N GLN A 343 17.05 -26.91 -20.61
CA GLN A 343 18.09 -26.17 -19.89
C GLN A 343 19.07 -27.10 -19.17
N ARG A 344 18.63 -28.27 -18.71
CA ARG A 344 19.54 -29.27 -18.14
C ARG A 344 20.49 -29.89 -19.16
N GLU A 345 20.02 -30.11 -20.38
CA GLU A 345 20.86 -30.62 -21.47
C GLU A 345 21.89 -29.57 -21.90
N LEU A 346 21.47 -28.29 -22.00
CA LEU A 346 22.32 -27.19 -22.45
C LEU A 346 23.29 -26.68 -21.37
N HIS A 347 22.87 -26.67 -20.10
CA HIS A 347 23.61 -26.10 -18.97
C HIS A 347 23.68 -27.07 -17.78
N PRO A 348 24.26 -28.28 -17.94
CA PRO A 348 24.31 -29.29 -16.88
C PRO A 348 25.01 -28.79 -15.61
N GLU A 349 25.94 -27.85 -15.72
CA GLU A 349 26.62 -27.19 -14.61
C GLU A 349 25.69 -26.44 -13.66
N ALA A 350 24.57 -25.92 -14.15
CA ALA A 350 23.61 -25.15 -13.35
C ALA A 350 22.72 -26.03 -12.45
N PHE A 351 22.74 -27.36 -12.64
CA PHE A 351 21.87 -28.33 -11.97
C PHE A 351 22.64 -29.42 -11.22
N ARG A 352 23.91 -29.17 -10.86
CA ARG A 352 24.77 -30.16 -10.17
C ARG A 352 24.37 -30.44 -8.72
N ASP A 353 23.72 -29.49 -8.06
CA ASP A 353 23.31 -29.60 -6.66
C ASP A 353 22.38 -30.81 -6.45
N GLU A 354 22.52 -31.51 -5.32
CA GLU A 354 21.70 -32.69 -5.01
C GLU A 354 20.19 -32.38 -4.99
N VAL A 355 19.82 -31.16 -4.58
CA VAL A 355 18.44 -30.68 -4.57
C VAL A 355 17.86 -30.52 -5.98
N ASP A 356 18.70 -30.37 -7.01
CA ASP A 356 18.30 -30.14 -8.38
C ASP A 356 18.17 -31.42 -9.21
N ARG A 357 18.57 -32.58 -8.68
CA ARG A 357 18.38 -33.89 -9.34
C ARG A 357 16.90 -34.28 -9.41
N VAL A 358 16.49 -34.98 -10.46
CA VAL A 358 15.07 -35.38 -10.70
C VAL A 358 14.52 -36.24 -9.56
N ASP A 359 15.35 -37.13 -9.03
CA ASP A 359 15.06 -38.11 -7.98
C ASP A 359 15.31 -37.57 -6.56
N SER A 360 15.63 -36.28 -6.43
CA SER A 360 15.96 -35.67 -5.14
C SER A 360 14.81 -35.74 -4.15
N ARG A 361 15.09 -36.23 -2.94
CA ARG A 361 14.13 -36.24 -1.82
C ARG A 361 13.73 -34.84 -1.37
N ALA A 362 14.49 -33.80 -1.71
CA ALA A 362 14.14 -32.42 -1.39
C ALA A 362 12.91 -31.93 -2.18
N ARG A 363 12.72 -32.46 -3.40
CA ARG A 363 11.65 -32.07 -4.34
C ARG A 363 10.27 -32.50 -3.89
N GLU A 364 10.17 -33.55 -3.07
CA GLU A 364 8.89 -34.17 -2.75
C GLU A 364 8.81 -34.58 -1.28
N TYR A 365 7.60 -34.60 -0.74
CA TYR A 365 7.30 -35.18 0.55
C TYR A 365 6.12 -36.13 0.40
N ARG A 366 6.30 -37.38 0.83
CA ARG A 366 5.25 -38.39 0.88
C ARG A 366 5.17 -38.95 2.29
N SER A 367 3.97 -38.94 2.88
CA SER A 367 3.76 -39.50 4.21
C SER A 367 3.97 -41.02 4.23
N ARG A 368 4.45 -41.53 5.37
CA ARG A 368 4.53 -42.99 5.60
C ARG A 368 3.15 -43.60 5.85
N THR A 369 2.25 -42.83 6.47
CA THR A 369 0.86 -43.22 6.69
C THR A 369 0.12 -43.27 5.35
N ARG A 370 -0.52 -44.42 5.09
CA ARG A 370 -1.39 -44.65 3.94
C ARG A 370 -2.77 -45.05 4.42
N LEU A 371 -3.80 -44.44 3.85
CA LEU A 371 -5.21 -44.77 4.10
C LEU A 371 -5.79 -45.26 2.77
N ALA A 372 -6.38 -46.46 2.78
CA ALA A 372 -6.87 -47.13 1.57
C ALA A 372 -5.82 -47.26 0.44
N GLY A 373 -4.56 -47.55 0.80
CA GLY A 373 -3.45 -47.68 -0.16
C GLY A 373 -2.87 -46.35 -0.69
N VAL A 374 -3.53 -45.23 -0.40
CA VAL A 374 -3.14 -43.88 -0.84
C VAL A 374 -2.44 -43.13 0.30
N PRO A 375 -1.32 -42.42 0.06
CA PRO A 375 -0.65 -41.65 1.10
C PRO A 375 -1.55 -40.56 1.68
N LEU A 376 -1.44 -40.32 2.99
CA LEU A 376 -2.17 -39.25 3.66
C LEU A 376 -1.77 -37.87 3.13
N PHE A 377 -0.48 -37.63 2.97
CA PHE A 377 0.08 -36.37 2.45
C PHE A 377 1.06 -36.64 1.32
N HIS A 378 0.93 -35.91 0.21
CA HIS A 378 1.88 -35.93 -0.90
C HIS A 378 2.04 -34.52 -1.45
N PHE A 379 3.24 -33.94 -1.28
CA PHE A 379 3.54 -32.56 -1.64
C PHE A 379 4.76 -32.48 -2.54
N ARG A 380 4.66 -31.71 -3.63
CA ARG A 380 5.79 -31.42 -4.52
C ARG A 380 6.22 -29.96 -4.37
N PHE A 381 7.50 -29.80 -4.08
CA PHE A 381 8.18 -28.52 -3.92
C PHE A 381 9.04 -28.18 -5.14
N GLY A 382 9.57 -29.21 -5.82
CA GLY A 382 10.33 -29.07 -7.05
C GLY A 382 9.51 -28.48 -8.21
N MET A 383 10.17 -27.75 -9.10
CA MET A 383 9.57 -27.39 -10.38
C MET A 383 9.22 -28.65 -11.16
N PRO A 384 8.13 -28.60 -11.94
CA PRO A 384 7.72 -29.73 -12.76
C PRO A 384 8.81 -30.18 -13.72
N GLU A 385 8.89 -31.49 -13.93
CA GLU A 385 9.79 -32.11 -14.90
C GLU A 385 8.99 -32.79 -16.01
N GLN A 386 9.62 -32.96 -17.16
CA GLN A 386 9.01 -33.68 -18.26
C GLN A 386 8.69 -35.12 -17.84
N ASN A 387 7.49 -35.60 -18.20
CA ASN A 387 6.97 -36.93 -17.88
C ASN A 387 6.83 -37.23 -16.37
N GLU A 388 6.83 -36.21 -15.51
CA GLU A 388 6.64 -36.42 -14.07
C GLU A 388 5.19 -36.84 -13.76
N ALA A 389 5.02 -37.91 -12.99
CA ALA A 389 3.70 -38.41 -12.62
C ALA A 389 2.93 -37.39 -11.77
N PRO A 390 1.58 -37.37 -11.87
CA PRO A 390 0.78 -36.48 -11.05
C PRO A 390 0.83 -36.88 -9.57
N ILE A 391 0.56 -35.90 -8.71
CA ILE A 391 0.55 -36.09 -7.25
C ILE A 391 -0.79 -36.70 -6.85
N VAL A 392 -0.78 -37.80 -6.08
CA VAL A 392 -2.00 -38.49 -5.64
C VAL A 392 -1.93 -38.79 -4.14
N ALA A 393 -2.84 -38.20 -3.37
CA ALA A 393 -2.94 -38.38 -1.91
C ALA A 393 -4.34 -38.10 -1.36
N TRP A 394 -4.54 -38.30 -0.06
CA TRP A 394 -5.69 -37.69 0.62
C TRP A 394 -5.61 -36.17 0.61
N VAL A 395 -4.43 -35.64 0.96
CA VAL A 395 -4.11 -34.23 0.86
C VAL A 395 -2.92 -34.08 -0.09
N ALA A 396 -3.20 -33.64 -1.32
CA ALA A 396 -2.23 -33.48 -2.40
C ALA A 396 -1.90 -32.01 -2.61
N GLY A 397 -0.64 -31.67 -2.89
CA GLY A 397 -0.25 -30.26 -2.95
C GLY A 397 0.98 -29.95 -3.80
N GLY A 398 0.90 -28.86 -4.55
CA GLY A 398 1.98 -28.40 -5.43
C GLY A 398 1.98 -29.10 -6.79
N GLY A 399 2.99 -28.78 -7.61
CA GLY A 399 3.14 -29.33 -8.96
C GLY A 399 2.12 -28.84 -9.98
N GLU A 400 2.22 -29.37 -11.21
CA GLU A 400 1.28 -29.05 -12.30
C GLU A 400 -0.09 -29.69 -12.09
N LYS A 401 -0.11 -30.93 -11.59
CA LYS A 401 -1.31 -31.77 -11.47
C LYS A 401 -1.36 -32.42 -10.08
N ALA A 402 -2.39 -32.07 -9.31
CA ALA A 402 -2.62 -32.58 -7.97
C ALA A 402 -4.02 -33.21 -7.85
N PHE A 403 -4.06 -34.49 -7.47
CA PHE A 403 -5.28 -35.27 -7.27
C PHE A 403 -5.39 -35.65 -5.78
N GLY A 404 -6.41 -35.11 -5.13
CA GLY A 404 -6.68 -35.29 -3.70
C GLY A 404 -7.96 -36.08 -3.48
N LEU A 405 -7.96 -37.05 -2.57
CA LEU A 405 -9.21 -37.70 -2.13
C LEU A 405 -10.03 -36.82 -1.18
N LEU A 406 -9.38 -35.89 -0.47
CA LEU A 406 -10.02 -34.91 0.42
C LEU A 406 -9.73 -33.48 -0.03
N PHE A 407 -8.43 -33.17 -0.20
CA PHE A 407 -7.97 -31.81 -0.54
C PHE A 407 -6.86 -31.85 -1.59
N ALA A 408 -6.93 -30.94 -2.56
CA ALA A 408 -5.86 -30.73 -3.53
C ALA A 408 -5.58 -29.25 -3.74
N TRP A 409 -4.29 -28.87 -3.83
CA TRP A 409 -3.92 -27.56 -4.37
C TRP A 409 -2.75 -27.64 -5.37
N GLY A 410 -2.79 -26.83 -6.44
CA GLY A 410 -1.77 -26.86 -7.49
C GLY A 410 -2.15 -26.08 -8.75
N GLY A 411 -1.44 -26.31 -9.86
CA GLY A 411 -1.84 -25.75 -11.16
C GLY A 411 -3.23 -26.24 -11.59
N ILE A 412 -3.35 -27.55 -11.76
CA ILE A 412 -4.60 -28.28 -11.99
C ILE A 412 -4.87 -29.11 -10.74
N ALA A 413 -5.95 -28.80 -10.04
CA ALA A 413 -6.31 -29.45 -8.78
C ALA A 413 -7.65 -30.20 -8.91
N VAL A 414 -7.69 -31.46 -8.49
CA VAL A 414 -8.90 -32.29 -8.52
C VAL A 414 -9.09 -32.95 -7.16
N ALA A 415 -10.13 -32.56 -6.42
CA ALA A 415 -10.47 -33.10 -5.11
C ALA A 415 -11.86 -32.62 -4.68
N PRO A 416 -12.52 -33.25 -3.68
CA PRO A 416 -13.75 -32.69 -3.10
C PRO A 416 -13.60 -31.23 -2.66
N ILE A 417 -12.46 -30.85 -2.08
CA ILE A 417 -12.08 -29.46 -1.85
C ILE A 417 -10.79 -29.17 -2.66
N SER A 418 -10.89 -28.37 -3.71
CA SER A 418 -9.78 -28.13 -4.64
C SER A 418 -9.46 -26.65 -4.80
N VAL A 419 -8.17 -26.29 -4.76
CA VAL A 419 -7.68 -24.92 -4.93
C VAL A 419 -6.60 -24.86 -6.03
N GLY A 420 -6.85 -24.20 -7.16
CA GLY A 420 -5.85 -24.16 -8.22
C GLY A 420 -6.06 -23.08 -9.27
N ILE A 421 -5.22 -23.05 -10.30
CA ILE A 421 -5.47 -22.17 -11.47
C ILE A 421 -6.73 -22.68 -12.18
N VAL A 422 -6.76 -23.99 -12.42
CA VAL A 422 -7.94 -24.74 -12.85
C VAL A 422 -8.26 -25.78 -11.78
N SER A 423 -9.51 -25.83 -11.33
CA SER A 423 -9.89 -26.67 -10.19
C SER A 423 -11.19 -27.43 -10.44
N PHE A 424 -11.27 -28.67 -9.93
CA PHE A 424 -12.43 -29.56 -10.06
C PHE A 424 -12.76 -30.18 -8.69
N GLY A 425 -13.99 -29.99 -8.21
CA GLY A 425 -14.37 -30.50 -6.89
C GLY A 425 -15.82 -30.29 -6.49
N LEU A 426 -16.16 -30.63 -5.25
CA LEU A 426 -17.42 -30.18 -4.64
C LEU A 426 -17.32 -28.70 -4.28
N ILE A 427 -16.20 -28.29 -3.68
CA ILE A 427 -15.83 -26.90 -3.44
C ILE A 427 -14.57 -26.63 -4.27
N SER A 428 -14.70 -25.77 -5.26
CA SER A 428 -13.68 -25.52 -6.27
C SER A 428 -13.31 -24.05 -6.31
N ILE A 429 -12.05 -23.73 -5.99
CA ILE A 429 -11.56 -22.35 -5.90
C ILE A 429 -10.41 -22.16 -6.90
N GLY A 430 -10.58 -21.28 -7.89
CA GLY A 430 -9.54 -21.03 -8.87
C GLY A 430 -9.80 -19.89 -9.84
N VAL A 431 -8.99 -19.73 -10.87
CA VAL A 431 -9.32 -18.79 -11.96
C VAL A 431 -10.49 -19.35 -12.76
N VAL A 432 -10.44 -20.65 -13.07
CA VAL A 432 -11.56 -21.43 -13.60
C VAL A 432 -11.85 -22.56 -12.62
N GLY A 433 -13.03 -22.53 -12.01
CA GLY A 433 -13.45 -23.52 -11.00
C GLY A 433 -14.69 -24.30 -11.46
N PHE A 434 -14.58 -25.62 -11.53
CA PHE A 434 -15.68 -26.54 -11.81
C PHE A 434 -16.11 -27.24 -10.53
N GLY A 435 -17.39 -27.15 -10.14
CA GLY A 435 -17.84 -27.90 -8.98
C GLY A 435 -19.28 -27.68 -8.54
N LEU A 436 -19.67 -28.28 -7.42
CA LEU A 436 -20.97 -28.00 -6.80
C LEU A 436 -21.03 -26.54 -6.34
N PHE A 437 -19.96 -26.09 -5.68
CA PHE A 437 -19.70 -24.73 -5.25
C PHE A 437 -18.41 -24.23 -5.93
N GLY A 438 -18.56 -23.48 -7.01
CA GLY A 438 -17.44 -22.88 -7.75
C GLY A 438 -17.17 -21.46 -7.28
N VAL A 439 -15.90 -21.10 -7.10
CA VAL A 439 -15.43 -19.75 -6.73
C VAL A 439 -14.25 -19.38 -7.63
N GLY A 440 -14.33 -18.26 -8.36
CA GLY A 440 -13.22 -17.86 -9.21
C GLY A 440 -13.41 -16.64 -10.10
N THR A 441 -12.54 -16.47 -11.10
CA THR A 441 -12.82 -15.52 -12.20
C THR A 441 -14.00 -16.03 -13.02
N VAL A 442 -13.99 -17.32 -13.36
CA VAL A 442 -15.13 -18.03 -13.93
C VAL A 442 -15.45 -19.24 -13.07
N ALA A 443 -16.63 -19.24 -12.47
CA ALA A 443 -17.16 -20.37 -11.70
C ALA A 443 -18.19 -21.14 -12.53
N ILE A 444 -18.05 -22.46 -12.60
CA ILE A 444 -18.96 -23.35 -13.33
C ILE A 444 -19.50 -24.41 -12.37
N GLY A 445 -20.82 -24.53 -12.21
CA GLY A 445 -21.34 -25.42 -11.18
C GLY A 445 -22.83 -25.43 -10.88
N VAL A 446 -23.19 -25.87 -9.67
CA VAL A 446 -24.56 -25.72 -9.15
C VAL A 446 -24.72 -24.35 -8.51
N ILE A 447 -23.77 -23.93 -7.69
CA ILE A 447 -23.68 -22.57 -7.15
C ILE A 447 -22.32 -22.00 -7.57
N GLY A 448 -22.34 -20.89 -8.31
CA GLY A 448 -21.12 -20.25 -8.82
C GLY A 448 -20.94 -18.83 -8.29
N PHE A 449 -19.74 -18.49 -7.83
CA PHE A 449 -19.33 -17.16 -7.40
C PHE A 449 -18.12 -16.66 -8.18
N GLY A 450 -18.21 -15.50 -8.82
CA GLY A 450 -17.03 -14.97 -9.52
C GLY A 450 -17.14 -13.62 -10.19
N ALA A 451 -16.18 -13.33 -11.07
CA ALA A 451 -16.33 -12.22 -12.02
C ALA A 451 -17.37 -12.58 -13.09
N ALA A 452 -17.34 -13.83 -13.53
CA ALA A 452 -18.42 -14.49 -14.25
C ALA A 452 -18.78 -15.84 -13.61
N ALA A 453 -20.02 -16.28 -13.80
CA ALA A 453 -20.49 -17.56 -13.29
C ALA A 453 -21.46 -18.22 -14.28
N ILE A 454 -21.30 -19.53 -14.51
CA ILE A 454 -22.23 -20.38 -15.26
C ILE A 454 -22.71 -21.47 -14.30
N ALA A 455 -23.92 -21.35 -13.77
CA ALA A 455 -24.37 -22.27 -12.73
C ALA A 455 -25.88 -22.48 -12.71
N TYR A 456 -26.35 -23.43 -11.91
CA TYR A 456 -27.79 -23.54 -11.62
C TYR A 456 -28.29 -22.29 -10.89
N LYS A 457 -27.56 -21.84 -9.85
CA LYS A 457 -27.63 -20.51 -9.24
C LYS A 457 -26.30 -19.77 -9.44
N ALA A 458 -26.31 -18.75 -10.28
CA ALA A 458 -25.12 -17.99 -10.64
C ALA A 458 -25.06 -16.63 -9.92
N TYR A 459 -23.92 -16.35 -9.28
CA TYR A 459 -23.62 -15.09 -8.61
C TYR A 459 -22.31 -14.55 -9.16
N ALA A 460 -22.37 -13.40 -9.81
CA ALA A 460 -21.18 -12.81 -10.43
C ALA A 460 -21.11 -11.30 -10.21
N SER A 461 -19.92 -10.72 -10.30
CA SER A 461 -19.81 -9.26 -10.32
C SER A 461 -20.18 -8.67 -11.68
N LEU A 462 -19.85 -9.34 -12.79
CA LEU A 462 -20.02 -8.80 -14.14
C LEU A 462 -20.97 -9.61 -15.03
N SER A 463 -20.86 -10.94 -15.04
CA SER A 463 -21.67 -11.78 -15.95
C SER A 463 -22.15 -13.08 -15.30
N ALA A 464 -23.45 -13.25 -15.15
CA ALA A 464 -24.05 -14.44 -14.55
C ALA A 464 -24.97 -15.15 -15.56
N LEU A 465 -24.73 -16.45 -15.78
CA LEU A 465 -25.60 -17.36 -16.52
C LEU A 465 -26.13 -18.42 -15.55
N GLY A 466 -27.39 -18.26 -15.15
CA GLY A 466 -28.12 -19.13 -14.25
C GLY A 466 -29.02 -20.09 -15.01
N TRP A 467 -29.33 -21.26 -14.44
CA TRP A 467 -30.53 -22.01 -14.86
C TRP A 467 -31.75 -21.52 -14.08
N GLU A 468 -31.78 -21.71 -12.77
CA GLU A 468 -32.84 -21.19 -11.89
C GLU A 468 -32.68 -19.68 -11.70
N SER A 469 -31.50 -19.24 -11.24
CA SER A 469 -31.28 -17.85 -10.88
C SER A 469 -29.93 -17.28 -11.31
N ALA A 470 -29.90 -16.03 -11.74
CA ALA A 470 -28.67 -15.28 -12.03
C ALA A 470 -28.68 -13.91 -11.35
N PHE A 471 -27.62 -13.61 -10.60
CA PHE A 471 -27.43 -12.33 -9.95
C PHE A 471 -26.07 -11.74 -10.35
N SER A 472 -26.06 -10.51 -10.85
CA SER A 472 -24.83 -9.75 -11.07
C SER A 472 -25.04 -8.24 -11.09
N GLN A 473 -23.96 -7.46 -11.03
CA GLN A 473 -24.01 -6.00 -11.25
C GLN A 473 -23.94 -5.63 -12.74
N GLY A 474 -23.74 -6.62 -13.62
CA GLY A 474 -23.64 -6.44 -15.06
C GLY A 474 -24.76 -7.18 -15.78
N ILE A 475 -24.41 -8.23 -16.52
CA ILE A 475 -25.32 -8.98 -17.37
C ILE A 475 -25.73 -10.28 -16.65
N SER A 476 -27.03 -10.50 -16.50
CA SER A 476 -27.59 -11.68 -15.84
C SER A 476 -28.61 -12.35 -16.76
N ILE A 477 -28.40 -13.62 -17.07
CA ILE A 477 -29.32 -14.44 -17.87
C ILE A 477 -29.71 -15.66 -17.04
N ALA A 478 -30.99 -15.89 -16.85
CA ALA A 478 -31.52 -17.10 -16.21
C ALA A 478 -32.85 -17.52 -16.84
N LYS A 479 -33.31 -18.74 -16.54
CA LYS A 479 -34.65 -19.17 -16.92
C LYS A 479 -35.70 -18.51 -16.03
N GLU A 480 -35.58 -18.65 -14.71
CA GLU A 480 -36.64 -18.25 -13.77
C GLU A 480 -36.43 -16.84 -13.24
N GLY A 481 -35.31 -16.56 -12.57
CA GLY A 481 -35.05 -15.27 -11.90
C GLY A 481 -33.71 -14.64 -12.26
N ALA A 482 -33.71 -13.44 -12.85
CA ALA A 482 -32.48 -12.69 -13.13
C ALA A 482 -32.50 -11.29 -12.51
N ILE A 483 -31.40 -10.94 -11.83
CA ILE A 483 -31.14 -9.59 -11.31
C ILE A 483 -29.82 -9.08 -11.86
N GLY A 484 -29.85 -7.92 -12.50
CA GLY A 484 -28.66 -7.22 -12.96
C GLY A 484 -28.96 -5.98 -13.79
N ALA A 485 -27.91 -5.29 -14.21
CA ALA A 485 -28.03 -4.09 -15.05
C ALA A 485 -28.69 -4.41 -16.40
N VAL A 486 -28.38 -5.58 -16.95
CA VAL A 486 -29.09 -6.20 -18.07
C VAL A 486 -29.55 -7.58 -17.60
N SER A 487 -30.85 -7.81 -17.55
CA SER A 487 -31.45 -9.03 -17.00
C SER A 487 -32.38 -9.69 -18.00
N ILE A 488 -32.19 -10.98 -18.26
CA ILE A 488 -33.03 -11.79 -19.16
C ILE A 488 -33.48 -13.03 -18.38
N ALA A 489 -34.77 -13.10 -18.04
CA ALA A 489 -35.44 -14.23 -17.38
C ALA A 489 -36.97 -14.05 -17.42
N GLU A 490 -37.73 -15.08 -17.04
CA GLU A 490 -39.18 -14.98 -16.81
C GLU A 490 -39.51 -13.91 -15.76
N GLN A 491 -38.75 -13.88 -14.65
CA GLN A 491 -38.79 -12.84 -13.64
C GLN A 491 -37.47 -12.05 -13.69
N ALA A 492 -37.54 -10.80 -14.13
CA ALA A 492 -36.37 -9.94 -14.30
C ALA A 492 -36.50 -8.67 -13.45
N ASN A 493 -35.49 -8.42 -12.60
CA ASN A 493 -35.39 -7.19 -11.78
C ASN A 493 -36.66 -6.85 -10.97
N ASN A 494 -37.34 -7.87 -10.43
CA ASN A 494 -38.53 -7.72 -9.60
C ASN A 494 -38.39 -8.50 -8.27
N GLU A 495 -39.37 -8.37 -7.39
CA GLU A 495 -39.36 -8.99 -6.06
C GLU A 495 -39.29 -10.53 -6.13
N LYS A 496 -40.02 -11.16 -7.06
CA LYS A 496 -39.97 -12.61 -7.29
C LYS A 496 -38.58 -13.07 -7.74
N ALA A 497 -37.95 -12.36 -8.68
CA ALA A 497 -36.58 -12.63 -9.12
C ALA A 497 -35.60 -12.56 -7.94
N PHE A 498 -35.85 -11.63 -7.00
CA PHE A 498 -35.06 -11.51 -5.78
C PHE A 498 -35.24 -12.70 -4.84
N GLU A 499 -36.47 -13.15 -4.62
CA GLU A 499 -36.75 -14.33 -3.81
C GLU A 499 -36.11 -15.60 -4.40
N ILE A 500 -36.21 -15.80 -5.71
CA ILE A 500 -35.61 -16.94 -6.43
C ILE A 500 -34.08 -16.91 -6.34
N ALA A 501 -33.48 -15.73 -6.49
CA ALA A 501 -32.03 -15.54 -6.44
C ALA A 501 -31.45 -15.53 -5.01
N ASN A 502 -32.28 -15.44 -3.97
CA ASN A 502 -31.81 -15.33 -2.59
C ASN A 502 -31.27 -16.68 -2.06
N LEU A 503 -30.06 -16.68 -1.47
CA LEU A 503 -29.54 -17.81 -0.70
C LEU A 503 -29.61 -17.48 0.79
N THR A 504 -30.82 -17.59 1.35
CA THR A 504 -31.07 -17.37 2.79
C THR A 504 -30.12 -18.18 3.68
N ALA A 505 -29.75 -19.40 3.28
CA ALA A 505 -28.82 -20.26 4.00
C ALA A 505 -27.36 -19.73 4.05
N VAL A 506 -26.91 -18.98 3.04
CA VAL A 506 -25.53 -18.46 2.96
C VAL A 506 -25.38 -17.15 3.75
N GLY A 507 -26.47 -16.36 3.84
CA GLY A 507 -26.46 -15.05 4.49
C GLY A 507 -26.11 -15.07 5.98
N GLN A 508 -26.34 -16.18 6.68
CA GLN A 508 -25.98 -16.33 8.11
C GLN A 508 -24.52 -16.76 8.34
N SER A 509 -23.91 -17.45 7.38
CA SER A 509 -22.61 -18.11 7.54
C SER A 509 -21.48 -17.49 6.70
N TYR A 510 -21.72 -16.34 6.07
CA TYR A 510 -20.81 -15.79 5.06
C TYR A 510 -19.41 -15.43 5.59
N LEU A 511 -19.25 -14.91 6.82
CA LEU A 511 -17.92 -14.59 7.38
C LEU A 511 -17.08 -15.85 7.50
N TRP A 512 -17.71 -16.95 7.93
CA TRP A 512 -17.06 -18.24 8.06
C TRP A 512 -16.67 -18.81 6.69
N ILE A 513 -17.52 -18.64 5.67
CA ILE A 513 -17.21 -19.05 4.29
C ILE A 513 -16.04 -18.24 3.72
N LEU A 514 -16.05 -16.91 3.88
CA LEU A 514 -14.94 -16.05 3.43
C LEU A 514 -13.64 -16.36 4.18
N GLY A 515 -13.72 -16.54 5.50
CA GLY A 515 -12.59 -16.95 6.33
C GLY A 515 -12.03 -18.31 5.89
N ALA A 516 -12.90 -19.29 5.62
CA ALA A 516 -12.50 -20.60 5.15
C ALA A 516 -11.84 -20.54 3.76
N ILE A 517 -12.39 -19.79 2.81
CA ILE A 517 -11.78 -19.59 1.48
C ILE A 517 -10.41 -18.92 1.60
N ALA A 518 -10.31 -17.85 2.39
CA ALA A 518 -9.05 -17.16 2.62
C ALA A 518 -8.00 -18.10 3.24
N VAL A 519 -8.38 -18.91 4.24
CA VAL A 519 -7.48 -19.90 4.85
C VAL A 519 -7.07 -20.97 3.84
N LEU A 520 -8.02 -21.55 3.09
CA LEU A 520 -7.76 -22.62 2.11
C LEU A 520 -6.90 -22.15 0.93
N VAL A 521 -6.95 -20.88 0.55
CA VAL A 521 -6.13 -20.32 -0.54
C VAL A 521 -4.78 -19.84 -0.04
N ILE A 522 -4.76 -19.03 1.03
CA ILE A 522 -3.55 -18.32 1.47
C ILE A 522 -2.60 -19.25 2.22
N VAL A 523 -3.11 -20.06 3.16
CA VAL A 523 -2.25 -20.85 4.06
C VAL A 523 -1.46 -21.90 3.28
N PRO A 524 -2.06 -22.74 2.40
CA PRO A 524 -1.30 -23.72 1.64
C PRO A 524 -0.29 -23.07 0.69
N ALA A 525 -0.64 -21.96 0.03
CA ALA A 525 0.23 -21.25 -0.90
C ALA A 525 1.43 -20.61 -0.19
N ALA A 526 1.20 -19.93 0.94
CA ALA A 526 2.26 -19.32 1.74
C ALA A 526 3.18 -20.37 2.39
N TRP A 527 2.59 -21.46 2.91
CA TRP A 527 3.34 -22.59 3.45
C TRP A 527 4.21 -23.25 2.39
N HIS A 528 3.64 -23.53 1.22
CA HIS A 528 4.34 -24.13 0.08
C HIS A 528 5.51 -23.26 -0.36
N SER A 529 5.29 -21.97 -0.61
CA SER A 529 6.35 -21.02 -1.00
C SER A 529 7.48 -20.97 0.03
N THR A 530 7.15 -20.99 1.32
CA THR A 530 8.14 -21.02 2.41
C THR A 530 8.93 -22.33 2.42
N LYS A 531 8.27 -23.47 2.21
CA LYS A 531 8.91 -24.79 2.18
C LYS A 531 9.80 -24.98 0.95
N VAL A 532 9.38 -24.47 -0.20
CA VAL A 532 10.22 -24.42 -1.41
C VAL A 532 11.52 -23.67 -1.13
N ARG A 533 11.44 -22.48 -0.53
CA ARG A 533 12.64 -21.70 -0.20
C ARG A 533 13.59 -22.42 0.78
N GLN A 534 13.02 -23.15 1.75
CA GLN A 534 13.79 -23.92 2.74
C GLN A 534 14.47 -25.13 2.12
N ARG A 535 13.77 -25.87 1.25
CA ARG A 535 14.26 -27.14 0.68
C ARG A 535 15.05 -26.99 -0.61
N MET A 536 14.68 -26.04 -1.46
CA MET A 536 15.17 -25.90 -2.84
C MET A 536 15.91 -24.57 -3.09
N GLY A 537 15.76 -23.59 -2.20
CA GLY A 537 16.44 -22.29 -2.31
C GLY A 537 17.89 -22.33 -1.85
N LYS A 538 18.60 -21.20 -1.91
CA LYS A 538 20.03 -21.08 -1.52
C LYS A 538 20.36 -21.61 -0.11
N LYS A 539 19.39 -21.63 0.81
CA LYS A 539 19.56 -22.15 2.18
C LYS A 539 19.52 -23.68 2.26
N GLY A 540 18.87 -24.36 1.33
CA GLY A 540 18.85 -25.83 1.23
C GLY A 540 20.10 -26.40 0.54
N ARG A 541 21.03 -25.54 0.12
CA ARG A 541 22.32 -25.89 -0.51
C ARG A 541 23.48 -25.98 0.47
N LYS A 542 23.21 -25.96 1.78
CA LYS A 542 24.19 -26.31 2.80
C LYS A 542 24.00 -27.77 3.12
N ASP A 543 24.77 -28.60 2.44
CA ASP A 543 25.60 -29.67 3.00
C ASP A 543 26.80 -29.86 2.07
#